data_AF-A0A7W1XS56-F1
#
_entry.id   AF-A0A7W1XS56-F1
#
_cell.length_a   1.000
_cell.length_b   1.000
_cell.length_c   1.000
_cell.angle_alpha   90.00
_cell.angle_beta   90.00
_cell.angle_gamma   90.00
#
_symmetry.space_group_name_H-M   'P 1'
#
loop_
_entity.id
_entity.type
_entity.pdbx_description
1 polymer ?
#
loop_
_entity_poly.entity_id
_entity_poly.type
_entity_poly.pdbx_seq_one_letter_code
_entity_poly.pdbx_strand_id
1 'polypeptide(L)' 'MKRKISGHEIDRFIRESQVILETERHLYLYHRGQDIRFPCIRDGKEWIIKSAIVKGMWMEAKN' A
#
# COMPACT_ATOMS: atom_id res chain seq x y z
N MET A 1 -9.77 3.19 -19.19
CA MET A 1 -8.31 3.43 -19.26
C MET A 1 -7.68 3.03 -17.93
N LYS A 2 -6.75 2.06 -17.90
CA LYS A 2 -5.97 1.76 -16.69
C LYS A 2 -4.95 2.89 -16.49
N ARG A 3 -5.15 3.76 -15.50
CA ARG A 3 -4.22 4.83 -15.15
C ARG A 3 -2.93 4.20 -14.62
N LYS A 4 -1.79 4.44 -15.27
CA LYS A 4 -0.48 4.06 -14.71
C LYS A 4 -0.17 5.01 -13.56
N ILE A 5 0.07 4.46 -12.37
CA ILE A 5 0.52 5.20 -11.19
C ILE A 5 2.04 5.15 -11.18
N SER A 6 2.69 6.31 -11.10
CA SER A 6 4.15 6.42 -11.00
C SER A 6 4.67 6.12 -9.59
N GLY A 7 5.97 5.83 -9.46
CA GLY A 7 6.60 5.63 -8.15
C GLY A 7 6.46 6.84 -7.22
N HIS A 8 6.62 8.06 -7.74
CA HIS A 8 6.43 9.29 -6.97
C HIS A 8 4.99 9.48 -6.48
N GLU A 9 4.00 9.06 -7.26
CA GLU A 9 2.61 9.07 -6.83
C GLU A 9 2.38 8.06 -5.70
N ILE A 10 2.98 6.87 -5.76
CA ILE A 10 2.91 5.85 -4.70
C ILE A 10 3.50 6.41 -3.38
N ASP A 11 4.69 6.99 -3.42
CA ASP A 11 5.35 7.56 -2.24
C ASP A 11 4.49 8.65 -1.58
N ARG A 12 3.88 9.52 -2.40
CA ARG A 12 2.96 10.53 -1.91
C ARG A 12 1.73 9.89 -1.25
N PHE A 13 1.10 8.89 -1.89
CA PHE A 13 -0.08 8.22 -1.33
C PHE A 13 0.22 7.52 0.00
N ILE A 14 1.40 6.91 0.14
CA ILE A 14 1.84 6.30 1.41
C ILE A 14 1.92 7.34 2.52
N ARG A 15 2.56 8.50 2.24
CA ARG A 15 2.70 9.60 3.23
C ARG A 15 1.36 10.21 3.62
N GLU A 16 0.41 10.24 2.70
CA GLU A 16 -0.95 10.75 2.93
C GLU A 16 -1.91 9.67 3.47
N SER A 17 -1.43 8.44 3.70
CA SER A 17 -2.25 7.34 4.20
C SER A 17 -2.44 7.40 5.72
N GLN A 18 -3.56 6.85 6.16
CA GLN A 18 -3.88 6.66 7.57
C GLN A 18 -3.52 5.24 8.00
N VAL A 19 -3.03 5.07 9.22
CA VAL A 19 -2.89 3.74 9.83
C VAL A 19 -4.29 3.21 10.18
N ILE A 20 -4.63 2.02 9.69
CA ILE A 20 -5.92 1.37 9.98
C ILE A 20 -5.79 0.06 10.75
N LEU A 21 -4.59 -0.53 10.77
CA LEU A 21 -4.25 -1.67 11.61
C LEU A 21 -2.76 -1.58 11.92
N GLU A 22 -2.38 -1.72 13.17
CA GLU A 22 -0.99 -1.85 13.60
C GLU A 22 -0.90 -2.97 14.62
N THR A 23 0.07 -3.85 14.40
CA THR A 23 0.42 -4.98 15.27
C THR A 23 1.94 -5.03 15.39
N GLU A 24 2.47 -5.96 16.16
CA GLU A 24 3.93 -6.13 16.27
C GLU A 24 4.61 -6.42 14.92
N ARG A 25 3.92 -7.17 14.03
CA ARG A 25 4.49 -7.69 12.78
C ARG A 25 3.88 -7.10 11.51
N HIS A 26 2.71 -6.49 11.60
CA HIS A 26 1.95 -5.97 10.44
C HIS A 26 1.49 -4.55 10.68
N LEU A 27 1.51 -3.76 9.62
CA LEU A 27 0.97 -2.40 9.56
C LEU A 27 0.13 -2.31 8.29
N TYR A 28 -1.06 -1.72 8.36
CA TYR A 28 -1.87 -1.44 7.18
C TYR A 28 -2.12 0.05 7.08
N LEU A 29 -1.71 0.62 5.95
CA LEU A 29 -1.97 2.00 5.59
C LEU A 29 -3.14 2.06 4.60
N TYR A 30 -3.99 3.07 4.76
CA TYR A 30 -5.12 3.33 3.88
C TYR A 30 -5.13 4.76 3.37
N HIS A 31 -5.03 4.91 2.05
CA HIS A 31 -5.19 6.18 1.38
C HIS A 31 -6.64 6.34 0.90
N ARG A 32 -7.42 7.13 1.63
CA ARG A 32 -8.85 7.36 1.35
C ARG A 32 -9.11 7.96 -0.03
N GLY A 33 -8.29 8.92 -0.46
CA GLY A 33 -8.53 9.70 -1.69
C GLY A 33 -8.48 8.89 -2.99
N GLN A 34 -7.81 7.73 -2.97
CA GLN A 34 -7.66 6.84 -4.13
C GLN A 34 -8.15 5.41 -3.82
N ASP A 35 -8.72 5.18 -2.62
CA ASP A 35 -9.12 3.87 -2.09
C ASP A 35 -8.04 2.77 -2.25
N ILE A 36 -6.79 3.12 -1.86
CA ILE A 36 -5.62 2.24 -1.92
C ILE A 36 -5.22 1.80 -0.53
N ARG A 37 -4.87 0.51 -0.38
CA ARG A 37 -4.31 -0.06 0.86
C ARG A 37 -2.88 -0.49 0.63
N PHE A 38 -2.01 -0.21 1.59
CA PHE A 38 -0.62 -0.67 1.61
C PHE A 38 -0.40 -1.58 2.81
N PRO A 39 -0.46 -2.91 2.64
CA PRO A 39 0.01 -3.84 3.66
C PRO A 39 1.53 -3.76 3.81
N CYS A 40 1.97 -3.62 5.04
CA CYS A 40 3.37 -3.57 5.42
C CYS A 40 3.67 -4.69 6.43
N ILE A 41 4.90 -5.22 6.38
CA ILE A 41 5.42 -6.13 7.39
C ILE A 41 6.61 -5.48 8.10
N ARG A 42 6.85 -5.88 9.35
CA ARG A 42 8.04 -5.46 10.09
C ARG A 42 9.24 -6.26 9.58
N ASP A 43 10.32 -5.56 9.25
CA ASP A 43 11.66 -6.14 9.03
C ASP A 43 12.67 -5.41 9.92
N GLY A 44 13.07 -6.05 11.01
CA GLY A 44 13.85 -5.39 12.07
C GLY A 44 13.14 -4.16 12.64
N LYS A 45 13.73 -2.98 12.41
CA LYS A 45 13.17 -1.68 12.86
C LYS A 45 12.34 -0.98 11.78
N GLU A 46 12.27 -1.53 10.58
CA GLU A 46 11.66 -0.89 9.42
C GLU A 46 10.32 -1.54 9.07
N TRP A 47 9.46 -0.76 8.40
CA TRP A 47 8.21 -1.25 7.81
C TRP A 47 8.37 -1.38 6.30
N ILE A 48 8.22 -2.60 5.79
CA ILE A 48 8.38 -2.91 4.36
C ILE A 48 7.01 -3.07 3.72
N ILE A 49 6.70 -2.26 2.72
CA ILE A 49 5.46 -2.35 1.93
C ILE A 49 5.53 -3.58 1.03
N LYS A 50 4.54 -4.47 1.12
CA LYS A 50 4.50 -5.71 0.33
C LYS A 50 3.75 -5.59 -0.99
N SER A 51 2.71 -4.76 -1.02
CA SER A 51 1.91 -4.54 -2.21
C SER A 51 1.09 -3.25 -2.08
N ALA A 52 0.45 -2.85 -3.18
CA ALA A 52 -0.58 -1.83 -3.18
C ALA A 52 -1.89 -2.46 -3.67
N ILE A 53 -2.91 -2.46 -2.83
CA ILE A 53 -4.22 -3.05 -3.13
C ILE A 53 -5.18 -1.92 -3.46
N VAL A 54 -5.55 -1.81 -4.73
CA VAL A 54 -6.53 -0.84 -5.22
C VAL A 54 -7.85 -1.56 -5.46
N LYS A 55 -8.95 -1.06 -4.89
CA LYS A 55 -10.27 -1.66 -5.13
C LYS A 55 -10.60 -1.63 -6.63
N GLY A 56 -10.83 -2.81 -7.21
CA GLY A 56 -11.14 -2.97 -8.65
C GLY A 56 -9.93 -3.24 -9.56
N MET A 57 -8.70 -3.33 -9.03
CA MET A 57 -7.54 -3.83 -9.79
C MET A 57 -7.26 -5.28 -9.43
N TRP A 58 -7.40 -6.16 -10.42
CA TRP A 58 -6.92 -7.55 -10.36
C TRP A 58 -5.42 -7.55 -10.66
N MET A 59 -4.60 -8.08 -9.75
CA MET A 59 -3.21 -8.42 -10.03
C MET A 59 -3.16 -9.91 -10.39
N GLU A 60 -2.75 -10.23 -11.62
CA GLU A 60 -2.29 -11.59 -11.94
C GLU A 60 -0.90 -11.76 -11.33
N ALA A 61 -0.74 -12.78 -10.50
CA ALA A 61 0.58 -13.26 -10.13
C ALA A 61 1.23 -13.84 -11.38
N LYS A 62 2.37 -13.28 -11.81
CA LYS A 62 3.20 -13.94 -12.81
C LYS A 62 3.96 -15.07 -12.12
N ASN A 63 3.67 -16.31 -12.56
CA ASN A 63 4.53 -17.47 -12.35
C ASN A 63 5.87 -17.29 -13.04
#